data_AF-A0A8T7I6C6-F1
#
_entry.id   AF-A0A8T7I6C6-F1
#
_cell.length_a   1.000
_cell.length_b   1.000
_cell.length_c   1.000
_cell.angle_alpha   90.00
_cell.angle_beta   90.00
_cell.angle_gamma   90.00
#
_symmetry.space_group_name_H-M   'P 1'
#
loop_
_entity.id
_entity.type
_entity.pdbx_description
1 polymer ?
#
loop_
_entity_poly.entity_id
_entity_poly.type
_entity_poly.pdbx_seq_one_letter_code
_entity_poly.pdbx_strand_id
1 'polypeptide(L)'
;MIIFSKRIVVLFALTILNINVSYSAPPFGGTVWFSKDIITDADPSAFIDLNYKGQENRTMFDRRTGRFSTYYAYLFDARYKQSVTLEILVNPEFSQQQALREARKYARYIGKIPAFLFRDMKEVYIHRGDEGFGGGRGGDV
;
A
#
# COMPACT_ATOMS: atom_id res chain seq x y z
N MET A 1 -71.47 -21.13 -15.28
CA MET A 1 -71.90 -20.10 -14.30
C MET A 1 -70.82 -19.02 -14.29
N ILE A 2 -71.23 -17.79 -14.61
CA ILE A 2 -70.41 -16.58 -14.80
C ILE A 2 -69.71 -16.18 -13.48
N ILE A 3 -68.54 -15.55 -13.53
CA ILE A 3 -68.20 -14.30 -12.79
C ILE A 3 -66.88 -13.71 -13.34
N PHE A 4 -67.00 -12.50 -13.89
CA PHE A 4 -65.90 -11.55 -14.10
C PHE A 4 -65.47 -10.96 -12.75
N SER A 5 -64.17 -10.92 -12.43
CA SER A 5 -63.68 -10.08 -11.32
C SER A 5 -62.69 -9.03 -11.84
N LYS A 6 -63.09 -7.77 -11.67
CA LYS A 6 -62.39 -6.55 -12.08
C LYS A 6 -60.96 -6.53 -11.52
N ARG A 7 -59.95 -6.32 -12.37
CA ARG A 7 -58.57 -6.10 -11.94
C ARG A 7 -58.42 -4.66 -11.46
N ILE A 8 -58.20 -4.48 -10.15
CA ILE A 8 -57.84 -3.21 -9.53
C ILE A 8 -56.35 -2.98 -9.80
N VAL A 9 -56.00 -1.88 -10.46
CA VAL A 9 -54.61 -1.44 -10.63
C VAL A 9 -54.30 -0.45 -9.51
N VAL A 10 -53.44 -0.85 -8.56
CA VAL A 10 -52.94 0.04 -7.52
C VAL A 10 -51.66 0.70 -8.04
N LEU A 11 -51.71 2.00 -8.30
CA LEU A 11 -50.53 2.82 -8.59
C LEU A 11 -49.80 3.11 -7.27
N PHE A 12 -48.65 2.48 -7.06
CA PHE A 12 -47.72 2.83 -6.00
C PHE A 12 -46.88 4.03 -6.45
N ALA A 13 -47.10 5.20 -5.86
CA ALA A 13 -46.19 6.33 -5.99
C ALA A 13 -44.92 6.04 -5.17
N LEU A 14 -43.79 5.87 -5.86
CA LEU A 14 -42.49 5.64 -5.24
C LEU A 14 -41.92 6.97 -4.74
N THR A 15 -42.11 7.29 -3.46
CA THR A 15 -41.41 8.41 -2.81
C THR A 15 -39.97 8.00 -2.51
N ILE A 16 -39.01 8.61 -3.21
CA ILE A 16 -37.58 8.42 -2.90
C ILE A 16 -37.27 9.21 -1.62
N LEU A 17 -37.12 8.51 -0.50
CA LEU A 17 -36.56 9.08 0.72
C LEU A 17 -35.07 9.38 0.49
N ASN A 18 -34.66 10.65 0.58
CA ASN A 18 -33.25 11.03 0.63
C ASN A 18 -32.70 10.64 2.01
N ILE A 19 -32.21 9.40 2.13
CA ILE A 19 -31.51 8.95 3.34
C ILE A 19 -30.12 9.57 3.31
N ASN A 20 -29.92 10.61 4.13
CA ASN A 20 -28.59 11.12 4.41
C ASN A 20 -27.86 10.10 5.29
N VAL A 21 -27.10 9.20 4.68
CA VAL A 21 -26.20 8.29 5.39
C VAL A 21 -25.07 9.13 5.97
N SER A 22 -25.18 9.49 7.25
CA SER A 22 -24.05 10.06 8.00
C SER A 22 -23.11 8.94 8.39
N TYR A 23 -21.88 8.97 7.87
CA TYR A 23 -20.83 8.08 8.34
C TYR A 23 -20.37 8.54 9.71
N SER A 24 -20.39 7.64 10.70
CA SER A 24 -19.68 7.88 11.96
C SER A 24 -18.21 8.08 11.65
N ALA A 25 -17.56 8.99 12.39
CA ALA A 25 -16.11 9.09 12.35
C ALA A 25 -15.51 7.70 12.62
N PRO A 26 -14.42 7.32 11.92
CA PRO A 26 -13.76 6.05 12.18
C PRO A 26 -13.37 6.00 13.65
N PRO A 27 -13.45 4.83 14.30
CA PRO A 27 -13.19 4.71 15.74
C PRO A 27 -11.75 5.11 16.11
N PHE A 28 -10.84 5.16 15.14
CA PHE A 28 -9.46 5.58 15.32
C PHE A 28 -9.01 6.49 14.16
N GLY A 29 -8.29 7.56 14.48
CA GLY A 29 -7.63 8.43 13.48
C GLY A 29 -6.38 7.81 12.83
N GLY A 30 -5.95 6.63 13.29
CA GLY A 30 -4.86 5.89 12.66
C GLY A 30 -4.42 4.63 13.38
N THR A 31 -4.06 3.64 12.57
CA THR A 31 -3.26 2.41 12.79
C THR A 31 -2.29 2.36 13.97
N VAL A 32 -1.43 3.36 13.94
CA VAL A 32 -0.08 3.32 14.51
C VAL A 32 -0.06 3.60 16.00
N TRP A 33 -1.13 4.20 16.53
CA TRP A 33 -1.17 4.72 17.90
C TRP A 33 -1.62 3.71 18.94
N PHE A 34 -2.23 2.60 18.52
CA PHE A 34 -2.89 1.66 19.41
C PHE A 34 -2.19 0.29 19.51
N SER A 35 -1.29 -0.03 18.59
CA SER A 35 -0.48 -1.24 18.68
C SER A 35 0.91 -0.99 18.11
N LYS A 36 1.83 -0.66 19.01
CA LYS A 36 3.24 -0.40 18.69
C LYS A 36 4.04 -1.68 18.40
N ASP A 37 3.51 -2.83 18.81
CA ASP A 37 4.19 -4.13 18.75
C ASP A 37 3.52 -5.08 17.73
N ILE A 38 2.82 -4.56 16.71
CA ILE A 38 2.23 -5.39 15.63
C ILE A 38 3.31 -6.18 14.89
N ILE A 39 4.49 -5.59 14.73
CA ILE A 39 5.67 -6.22 14.14
C ILE A 39 6.84 -6.01 15.08
N THR A 40 7.48 -7.11 15.49
CA THR A 40 8.61 -7.11 16.42
C THR A 40 9.87 -7.66 15.78
N ASP A 41 11.02 -7.46 16.43
CA ASP A 41 12.29 -8.03 15.97
C ASP A 41 12.30 -9.56 16.01
N ALA A 42 11.48 -10.18 16.87
CA ALA A 42 11.36 -11.63 17.01
C ALA A 42 10.53 -12.30 15.90
N ASP A 43 9.71 -11.54 15.17
CA ASP A 43 8.80 -12.12 14.18
C ASP A 43 9.56 -12.80 13.02
N PRO A 44 9.08 -13.96 12.55
CA PRO A 44 9.69 -14.62 11.41
C PRO A 44 9.53 -13.75 10.15
N SER A 45 10.58 -13.73 9.33
CA SER A 45 10.54 -13.03 8.04
C SER A 45 10.39 -14.04 6.89
N ALA A 46 9.50 -13.73 5.95
CA ALA A 46 9.35 -14.42 4.68
C ALA A 46 10.41 -13.99 3.64
N PHE A 47 11.24 -12.99 3.95
CA PHE A 47 12.33 -12.52 3.08
C PHE A 47 13.33 -13.65 2.79
N ILE A 48 13.64 -13.86 1.51
CA ILE A 48 14.59 -14.87 1.04
C ILE A 48 15.90 -14.20 0.67
N ASP A 49 15.86 -13.32 -0.34
CA ASP A 49 17.04 -12.70 -0.91
C ASP A 49 16.72 -11.32 -1.49
N LEU A 50 17.80 -10.59 -1.79
CA LEU A 50 17.78 -9.28 -2.41
C LEU A 50 18.79 -9.28 -3.54
N ASN A 51 18.34 -9.05 -4.76
CA ASN A 51 19.16 -9.05 -5.96
C ASN A 51 19.36 -7.62 -6.45
N TYR A 52 20.61 -7.20 -6.64
CA TYR A 52 20.91 -5.87 -7.19
C TYR A 52 20.75 -5.87 -8.72
N LYS A 53 20.02 -4.89 -9.26
CA LYS A 53 19.67 -4.81 -10.68
C LYS A 53 20.42 -3.71 -11.44
N GLY A 54 21.22 -2.91 -10.74
CA GLY A 54 21.92 -1.76 -11.31
C GLY A 54 21.24 -0.44 -10.94
N GLN A 55 21.45 0.57 -11.78
CA GLN A 55 20.81 1.87 -11.64
C GLN A 55 20.03 2.23 -12.91
N GLU A 56 18.87 2.84 -12.71
CA GLU A 56 18.02 3.33 -13.79
C GLU A 56 17.23 4.57 -13.34
N ASN A 57 16.79 5.38 -14.30
CA ASN A 57 15.87 6.46 -14.01
C ASN A 57 14.52 5.89 -13.58
N ARG A 58 14.07 6.27 -12.38
CA ARG A 58 12.77 5.90 -11.81
C ARG A 58 12.09 7.14 -11.24
N THR A 59 10.77 7.19 -11.42
CA THR A 59 9.92 8.21 -10.82
C THR A 59 9.54 7.77 -9.41
N MET A 60 10.00 8.49 -8.40
CA MET A 60 9.78 8.18 -6.98
C MET A 60 9.08 9.36 -6.30
N PHE A 61 8.17 9.07 -5.37
CA PHE A 61 7.56 10.11 -4.53
C PHE A 61 8.51 10.50 -3.40
N ASP A 62 8.88 11.77 -3.34
CA ASP A 62 9.74 12.31 -2.28
C ASP A 62 8.92 13.19 -1.34
N ARG A 63 8.64 12.67 -0.14
CA ARG A 63 7.84 13.35 0.89
C ARG A 63 8.42 14.71 1.27
N ARG A 64 9.75 14.88 1.26
CA ARG A 64 10.43 16.14 1.60
C ARG A 64 10.03 17.28 0.67
N THR A 65 9.64 16.94 -0.57
CA THR A 65 9.24 17.90 -1.60
C THR A 65 7.76 17.82 -1.96
N GLY A 66 7.04 16.85 -1.38
CA GLY A 66 5.62 16.59 -1.59
C GLY A 66 5.25 16.18 -3.01
N ARG A 67 6.19 15.70 -3.84
CA ARG A 67 5.95 15.44 -5.26
C ARG A 67 6.71 14.22 -5.77
N PHE A 68 6.29 13.71 -6.93
CA PHE A 68 7.06 12.75 -7.70
C PHE A 68 8.21 13.44 -8.44
N SER A 69 9.36 12.78 -8.50
CA SER A 69 10.53 13.25 -9.26
C SER A 69 11.32 12.07 -9.78
N THR A 70 12.09 12.29 -10.86
CA THR A 70 12.90 11.24 -11.50
C THR A 70 14.30 11.22 -10.90
N TYR A 71 14.75 10.04 -10.49
CA TYR A 71 16.07 9.82 -9.92
C TYR A 71 16.75 8.63 -10.60
N TYR A 72 18.09 8.68 -10.75
CA TYR A 72 18.89 7.54 -11.22
C TYR A 72 19.13 6.57 -10.05
N ALA A 73 18.06 5.90 -9.62
CA ALA A 73 17.98 5.12 -8.40
C ALA A 73 18.76 3.81 -8.48
N TYR A 74 19.17 3.27 -7.34
CA TYR A 74 19.62 1.88 -7.22
C TYR A 74 18.41 0.96 -7.12
N LEU A 75 18.37 -0.06 -7.98
CA LEU A 75 17.25 -1.00 -8.08
C LEU A 75 17.61 -2.33 -7.41
N PHE A 76 16.70 -2.84 -6.60
CA PHE A 76 16.83 -4.17 -5.99
C PHE A 76 15.52 -4.95 -6.10
N ASP A 77 15.60 -6.22 -6.52
CA ASP A 77 14.48 -7.14 -6.45
C ASP A 77 14.54 -7.90 -5.11
N ALA A 78 13.54 -7.70 -4.25
CA ALA A 78 13.39 -8.46 -3.00
C ALA A 78 12.42 -9.63 -3.21
N ARG A 79 12.84 -10.87 -2.88
CA ARG A 79 11.97 -12.05 -3.00
C ARG A 79 11.52 -12.57 -1.63
N TYR A 80 10.30 -13.10 -1.62
CA TYR A 80 9.67 -13.67 -0.42
C TYR A 80 9.13 -15.10 -0.68
N LYS A 81 8.94 -15.90 0.38
CA LYS A 81 8.53 -17.33 0.33
C LYS A 81 7.29 -17.66 -0.51
N GLN A 82 6.44 -16.68 -0.82
CA GLN A 82 5.19 -16.88 -1.58
C GLN A 82 5.29 -16.36 -3.04
N SER A 83 6.49 -16.34 -3.60
CA SER A 83 6.79 -15.83 -4.95
C SER A 83 6.44 -14.35 -5.16
N VAL A 84 6.18 -13.61 -4.08
CA VAL A 84 6.05 -12.16 -4.14
C VAL A 84 7.43 -11.56 -4.40
N THR A 85 7.51 -10.68 -5.39
CA THR A 85 8.71 -9.91 -5.71
C THR A 85 8.37 -8.43 -5.65
N LEU A 86 9.24 -7.66 -5.00
CA LEU A 86 9.07 -6.22 -4.80
C LEU A 86 10.29 -5.49 -5.35
N GLU A 87 10.09 -4.48 -6.18
CA GLU A 87 11.17 -3.59 -6.62
C GLU A 87 11.43 -2.53 -5.54
N ILE A 88 12.61 -2.55 -4.94
CA ILE A 88 13.05 -1.54 -3.98
C ILE A 88 13.95 -0.55 -4.71
N LEU A 89 13.52 0.71 -4.70
CA LEU A 89 14.19 1.83 -5.32
C LEU A 89 14.84 2.70 -4.26
N VAL A 90 16.15 2.85 -4.33
CA VAL A 90 16.90 3.69 -3.38
C VAL A 90 17.46 4.89 -4.11
N ASN A 91 17.19 6.08 -3.58
CA ASN A 91 17.63 7.36 -4.16
C ASN A 91 19.17 7.39 -4.37
N PRO A 92 19.69 8.01 -5.45
CA PRO A 92 21.14 8.10 -5.70
C PRO A 92 21.92 8.90 -4.66
N GLU A 93 21.26 9.60 -3.72
CA GLU A 93 21.95 10.28 -2.61
C GLU A 93 22.70 9.30 -1.68
N PHE A 94 22.36 8.01 -1.70
CA PHE A 94 23.09 6.94 -1.03
C PHE A 94 24.27 6.45 -1.88
N SER A 95 25.36 6.01 -1.24
CA SER A 95 26.33 5.14 -1.96
C SER A 95 25.70 3.77 -2.23
N GLN A 96 26.16 3.04 -3.23
CA GLN A 96 25.64 1.69 -3.52
C GLN A 96 25.68 0.77 -2.28
N GLN A 97 26.74 0.86 -1.47
CA GLN A 97 26.86 0.07 -0.25
C GLN A 97 25.81 0.48 0.81
N GLN A 98 25.52 1.78 0.94
CA GLN A 98 24.44 2.26 1.80
C GLN A 98 23.07 1.85 1.26
N ALA A 99 22.85 1.96 -0.05
CA ALA A 99 21.61 1.57 -0.70
C ALA A 99 21.29 0.09 -0.47
N LEU A 100 22.29 -0.79 -0.59
CA LEU A 100 22.16 -2.21 -0.27
C LEU A 100 21.77 -2.45 1.19
N ARG A 101 22.34 -1.69 2.13
CA ARG A 101 22.00 -1.81 3.56
C ARG A 101 20.56 -1.40 3.83
N GLU A 102 20.11 -0.27 3.30
CA GLU A 102 18.74 0.20 3.48
C GLU A 102 17.73 -0.73 2.79
N ALA A 103 17.98 -1.12 1.54
CA ALA A 103 17.10 -2.03 0.81
C ALA A 103 16.96 -3.38 1.56
N ARG A 104 18.06 -3.95 2.07
CA ARG A 104 18.03 -5.19 2.85
C ARG A 104 17.30 -5.02 4.18
N LYS A 105 17.50 -3.89 4.87
CA LYS A 105 16.83 -3.60 6.14
C LYS A 105 15.31 -3.61 5.94
N TYR A 106 14.80 -2.82 5.01
CA TYR A 106 13.36 -2.72 4.79
C TYR A 106 12.76 -3.99 4.16
N ALA A 107 13.48 -4.68 3.27
CA ALA A 107 13.03 -5.98 2.76
C ALA A 107 12.79 -7.00 3.88
N ARG A 108 13.66 -7.04 4.90
CA ARG A 108 13.49 -7.93 6.06
C ARG A 108 12.26 -7.57 6.89
N TYR A 109 12.02 -6.27 7.14
CA TYR A 109 10.85 -5.80 7.90
C TYR A 109 9.55 -6.04 7.15
N ILE A 110 9.50 -5.78 5.84
CA ILE A 110 8.35 -6.09 4.98
C ILE A 110 8.04 -7.58 5.03
N GLY A 111 9.08 -8.44 5.00
CA GLY A 111 8.90 -9.88 5.07
C GLY A 111 8.27 -10.38 6.38
N LYS A 112 8.21 -9.56 7.44
CA LYS A 112 7.53 -9.90 8.70
C LYS A 112 6.02 -9.63 8.66
N ILE A 113 5.57 -8.84 7.69
CA ILE A 113 4.16 -8.60 7.46
C ILE A 113 3.53 -9.91 6.94
N PRO A 114 2.33 -10.32 7.40
CA PRO A 114 1.59 -11.39 6.76
C PRO A 114 1.43 -11.14 5.26
N ALA A 115 1.82 -12.12 4.43
CA ALA A 115 2.00 -11.90 3.01
C ALA A 115 0.75 -11.43 2.23
N PHE A 116 -0.45 -11.75 2.71
CA PHE A 116 -1.68 -11.23 2.11
C PHE A 116 -1.80 -9.70 2.18
N LEU A 117 -1.11 -9.04 3.11
CA LEU A 117 -1.13 -7.58 3.27
C LEU A 117 -0.15 -6.85 2.32
N PHE A 118 0.88 -7.53 1.82
CA PHE A 118 1.86 -6.93 0.91
C PHE A 118 1.91 -7.57 -0.48
N ARG A 119 1.02 -8.54 -0.77
CA ARG A 119 0.97 -9.25 -2.04
C ARG A 119 0.87 -8.33 -3.26
N ASP A 120 0.11 -7.25 -3.12
CA ASP A 120 -0.18 -6.32 -4.23
C ASP A 120 0.77 -5.10 -4.24
N MET A 121 1.76 -5.08 -3.34
CA MET A 121 2.78 -4.04 -3.28
C MET A 121 3.82 -4.25 -4.38
N LYS A 122 3.96 -3.26 -5.26
CA LYS A 122 4.86 -3.33 -6.43
C LYS A 122 6.24 -2.75 -6.17
N GLU A 123 6.29 -1.63 -5.46
CA GLU A 123 7.50 -0.84 -5.31
C GLU A 123 7.64 -0.26 -3.90
N VAL A 124 8.88 -0.05 -3.45
CA VAL A 124 9.21 0.70 -2.24
C VAL A 124 10.26 1.76 -2.57
N TYR A 125 10.02 3.00 -2.15
CA TYR A 125 10.93 4.13 -2.37
C TYR A 125 11.66 4.47 -1.09
N ILE A 126 12.99 4.56 -1.16
CA ILE A 126 13.84 4.92 -0.03
C ILE A 126 14.59 6.21 -0.36
N HIS A 127 14.29 7.25 0.41
CA HIS A 127 14.98 8.53 0.43
C HIS A 127 15.64 8.72 1.81
N ARG A 128 16.70 9.51 1.90
CA ARG A 128 17.15 10.10 3.16
C ARG A 128 16.14 11.17 3.56
N GLY A 129 15.73 11.22 4.81
CA GLY A 129 14.85 12.27 5.27
C GLY A 129 14.45 12.07 6.71
N ASP A 130 13.87 13.11 7.27
CA ASP A 130 13.26 13.21 8.60
C ASP A 130 11.72 13.26 8.52
N GLU A 131 11.18 13.02 7.32
CA GLU A 131 9.74 12.94 7.07
C GLU A 131 9.16 11.56 7.41
N GLY A 132 7.87 11.54 7.73
CA GLY A 132 7.14 10.32 8.02
C GLY A 132 6.99 9.39 6.81
N PHE A 133 6.91 8.08 7.09
CA PHE A 133 6.60 7.07 6.08
C PHE A 133 5.24 7.33 5.41
N GLY A 134 5.09 6.93 4.15
CA GLY A 134 3.87 7.05 3.38
C GLY A 134 3.65 5.84 2.47
N GLY A 135 2.42 5.70 1.99
CA GLY A 135 2.05 4.66 1.03
C GLY A 135 1.02 5.19 0.03
N GLY A 136 0.92 4.50 -1.11
CA GLY A 136 0.05 4.86 -2.21
C GLY A 136 0.77 5.65 -3.30
N ARG A 137 0.60 5.22 -4.56
CA ARG A 137 1.16 5.89 -5.75
C ARG A 137 0.18 6.89 -6.39
N GLY A 138 -1.05 6.99 -5.88
CA GLY A 138 -2.06 7.94 -6.35
C GLY A 138 -2.65 7.63 -7.74
N GLY A 139 -2.57 6.38 -8.22
CA GLY A 139 -3.18 5.96 -9.48
C GLY A 139 -3.67 4.52 -9.43
N ASP A 140 -4.87 4.31 -9.98
CA ASP A 140 -5.60 3.07 -10.26
C ASP A 140 -6.55 2.56 -9.13
N VAL A 141 -7.71 3.23 -9.01
CA VAL A 141 -9.02 2.56 -8.97
C VAL A 141 -9.76 2.85 -10.27
#